data_AF-A0A0F2C431-F1
#
_entry.id   AF-A0A0F2C431-F1
#
_cell.length_a   1.000
_cell.length_b   1.000
_cell.length_c   1.000
_cell.angle_alpha   90.00
_cell.angle_beta   90.00
_cell.angle_gamma   90.00
#
_symmetry.space_group_name_H-M   'P 1'
#
loop_
_entity.id
_entity.type
_entity.pdbx_description
1 polymer ?
#
loop_
_entity_poly.entity_id
_entity_poly.type
_entity_poly.pdbx_seq_one_letter_code
_entity_poly.pdbx_strand_id
1 'polypeptide(L)'
;MSLWSAILLAALICLALKAVGYLVPPKVLEAPRPARISDLLTVALLAALVAVQSLGDGQAITVDARVPALLIAGGLLWLRQSFLVVVAAAALVAALLRLLGLAA
;
A
#
# COMPACT_ATOMS: atom_id res chain seq x y z
N MET A 1 -14.46 27.83 -0.33
CA MET A 1 -14.69 26.44 0.12
C MET A 1 -13.98 26.26 1.45
N SER A 2 -14.71 26.12 2.56
CA SER A 2 -14.10 25.80 3.84
C SER A 2 -13.70 24.31 3.88
N LEU A 3 -12.66 23.96 4.62
CA LEU A 3 -12.24 22.55 4.81
C LEU A 3 -13.43 21.65 5.23
N TRP A 4 -14.33 22.18 6.05
CA TRP A 4 -15.60 21.54 6.43
C TRP A 4 -16.54 21.27 5.25
N SER A 5 -16.69 22.21 4.32
CA SER A 5 -17.50 21.98 3.12
C SER A 5 -16.95 20.85 2.23
N ALA A 6 -15.62 20.73 2.12
CA ALA A 6 -14.99 19.63 1.37
C ALA A 6 -15.18 18.27 2.04
N ILE A 7 -15.03 18.19 3.36
CA ILE A 7 -15.27 16.95 4.14
C ILE A 7 -16.72 16.50 4.00
N LEU A 8 -17.68 17.41 4.19
CA LEU A 8 -19.11 17.09 4.08
C LEU A 8 -19.47 16.61 2.68
N LEU A 9 -18.91 17.24 1.64
CA LEU A 9 -19.10 16.82 0.26
C LEU A 9 -18.51 15.41 0.01
N ALA A 10 -17.29 15.14 0.48
CA ALA A 10 -16.66 13.83 0.34
C ALA A 10 -17.46 12.73 1.07
N ALA A 11 -17.95 13.01 2.27
CA ALA A 11 -18.80 12.10 3.03
C ALA A 11 -20.10 11.80 2.29
N LEU A 12 -20.75 12.82 1.71
CA LEU A 12 -21.96 12.65 0.92
C LEU A 12 -21.70 11.81 -0.34
N ILE A 13 -20.58 12.03 -1.03
CA ILE A 13 -20.17 11.23 -2.20
C ILE A 13 -19.94 9.77 -1.80
N CYS A 14 -19.24 9.50 -0.70
CA CYS A 14 -19.05 8.14 -0.19
C CYS A 14 -20.37 7.45 0.12
N LEU A 15 -21.32 8.17 0.75
CA LEU A 15 -22.65 7.65 1.03
C LEU A 15 -23.43 7.35 -0.25
N ALA A 16 -23.41 8.28 -1.21
CA ALA A 16 -24.09 8.12 -2.50
C ALA A 16 -23.52 6.92 -3.27
N LEU A 17 -22.20 6.76 -3.32
CA LEU A 17 -21.55 5.61 -3.96
C LEU A 17 -21.94 4.29 -3.30
N LYS A 18 -22.02 4.24 -1.97
CA LYS A 18 -22.49 3.06 -1.24
C LYS A 18 -23.97 2.75 -1.54
N ALA A 19 -24.81 3.78 -1.60
CA ALA A 19 -26.23 3.64 -1.94
C ALA A 19 -26.42 3.12 -3.38
N VAL A 20 -25.67 3.67 -4.35
CA VAL A 20 -25.64 3.20 -5.74
C VAL A 20 -25.16 1.75 -5.81
N GLY A 21 -24.16 1.38 -5.00
CA GLY A 21 -23.67 0.01 -4.89
C GLY A 21 -24.76 -1.03 -4.56
N TYR A 22 -25.76 -0.67 -3.74
CA TYR A 22 -26.90 -1.55 -3.44
C TYR A 22 -27.86 -1.74 -4.62
N LEU A 23 -27.87 -0.79 -5.57
CA LEU A 23 -28.70 -0.87 -6.78
C LEU A 23 -28.02 -1.70 -7.88
N VAL A 24 -26.74 -2.05 -7.72
CA VAL A 24 -25.99 -2.82 -8.71
C VAL A 24 -26.46 -4.28 -8.70
N PRO A 25 -26.88 -4.85 -9.85
CA PRO A 25 -27.35 -6.22 -9.93
C PRO A 25 -26.26 -7.24 -9.52
N PRO A 26 -26.59 -8.31 -8.77
CA PRO A 26 -25.59 -9.30 -8.34
C PRO A 26 -24.89 -9.99 -9.53
N LYS A 27 -25.56 -10.12 -10.67
CA LYS A 27 -25.01 -10.72 -11.90
C LYS A 27 -23.77 -10.02 -12.45
N VAL A 28 -23.61 -8.70 -12.21
CA VAL A 28 -22.40 -7.96 -12.61
C VAL A 28 -21.29 -8.00 -11.57
N LEU A 29 -21.59 -8.28 -10.29
CA LEU A 29 -20.57 -8.48 -9.25
C LEU A 29 -20.04 -9.92 -9.22
N GLU A 30 -20.89 -10.91 -9.48
CA GLU A 30 -20.55 -12.34 -9.49
C GLU A 30 -19.81 -12.78 -10.76
N ALA A 31 -19.67 -11.90 -11.74
CA ALA A 31 -18.87 -12.21 -12.92
C ALA A 31 -17.38 -12.43 -12.50
N PRO A 32 -16.68 -13.39 -13.12
CA PRO A 32 -15.36 -13.84 -12.66
C PRO A 32 -14.26 -12.76 -12.70
N ARG A 33 -14.47 -11.69 -13.48
CA ARG A 33 -13.52 -10.56 -13.56
C ARG A 33 -13.67 -9.58 -12.38
N PRO A 34 -14.86 -8.99 -12.11
CA PRO A 34 -15.06 -8.12 -10.95
C PRO A 34 -14.69 -8.76 -9.61
N ALA A 35 -15.06 -10.04 -9.40
CA ALA A 35 -14.73 -10.75 -8.17
C ALA A 35 -13.22 -10.82 -7.94
N ARG A 36 -12.44 -11.21 -8.96
CA ARG A 36 -10.97 -11.26 -8.88
C ARG A 36 -10.33 -9.89 -8.62
N ILE A 37 -10.88 -8.82 -9.20
CA ILE A 37 -10.40 -7.46 -8.96
C ILE A 37 -10.64 -7.07 -7.50
N SER A 38 -11.84 -7.35 -6.97
CA SER A 38 -12.18 -7.07 -5.57
C SER A 38 -11.26 -7.79 -4.60
N ASP A 39 -10.97 -9.07 -4.85
CA ASP A 39 -10.07 -9.87 -4.00
C ASP A 39 -8.64 -9.34 -3.98
N LEU A 40 -8.14 -8.84 -5.11
CA LEU A 40 -6.78 -8.32 -5.23
C LEU A 40 -6.66 -6.84 -4.89
N LEU A 41 -7.77 -6.11 -4.80
CA LEU A 41 -7.77 -4.66 -4.63
C LEU A 41 -7.07 -4.24 -3.35
N THR A 42 -7.38 -4.87 -2.21
CA THR A 42 -6.75 -4.51 -0.93
C THR A 42 -5.25 -4.74 -0.96
N VAL A 43 -4.81 -5.89 -1.50
CA VAL A 43 -3.38 -6.21 -1.63
C VAL A 43 -2.70 -5.24 -2.58
N ALA A 44 -3.32 -4.90 -3.71
CA ALA A 44 -2.79 -3.96 -4.68
C ALA A 44 -2.66 -2.54 -4.11
N LEU A 45 -3.66 -2.06 -3.38
CA LEU A 45 -3.63 -0.74 -2.74
C LEU A 45 -2.59 -0.66 -1.63
N LEU A 46 -2.46 -1.70 -0.80
CA LEU A 46 -1.42 -1.76 0.23
C LEU A 46 -0.02 -1.85 -0.41
N ALA A 47 0.15 -2.64 -1.47
CA ALA A 47 1.41 -2.73 -2.20
C ALA A 47 1.78 -1.40 -2.86
N ALA A 48 0.81 -0.70 -3.47
CA ALA A 48 1.00 0.63 -4.03
C ALA A 48 1.39 1.65 -2.96
N LEU A 49 0.73 1.61 -1.79
CA LEU A 49 1.08 2.47 -0.66
C LEU A 49 2.54 2.21 -0.22
N VAL A 50 2.92 0.95 -0.05
CA VAL A 50 4.31 0.60 0.30
C VAL A 50 5.28 1.09 -0.76
N ALA A 51 4.98 0.91 -2.05
CA ALA A 51 5.83 1.39 -3.14
C ALA A 51 6.00 2.92 -3.13
N VAL A 52 4.90 3.67 -3.03
CA VAL A 52 4.91 5.14 -3.00
C VAL A 52 5.61 5.66 -1.75
N GLN A 53 5.35 5.08 -0.58
CA GLN A 53 5.99 5.49 0.68
C GLN A 53 7.46 5.09 0.79
N SER A 54 7.93 4.18 -0.07
CA SER A 54 9.33 3.72 -0.07
C SER A 54 10.21 4.44 -1.08
N LEU A 55 9.62 4.93 -2.18
CA LEU A 55 10.33 5.67 -3.23
C LEU A 55 10.08 7.18 -3.17
N GLY A 56 8.96 7.61 -2.62
CA GLY A 56 8.55 9.01 -2.59
C GLY A 56 8.90 9.67 -1.27
N ASP A 57 9.61 10.80 -1.33
CA ASP A 57 9.71 11.77 -0.25
C ASP A 57 9.20 13.13 -0.75
N GLY A 58 7.92 13.41 -0.44
CA GLY A 58 7.21 14.58 -0.95
C GLY A 58 7.02 14.55 -2.48
N GLN A 59 7.80 15.37 -3.20
CA GLN A 59 7.79 15.48 -4.68
C GLN A 59 9.07 14.89 -5.32
N ALA A 60 10.04 14.44 -4.50
CA ALA A 60 11.30 13.89 -4.98
C ALA A 60 11.27 12.36 -4.92
N ILE A 61 11.86 11.73 -5.94
CA ILE A 61 12.15 10.29 -5.92
C ILE A 61 13.54 10.14 -5.31
N THR A 62 13.61 9.67 -4.07
CA THR A 62 14.87 9.36 -3.39
C THR A 62 14.98 7.84 -3.26
N VAL A 63 16.14 7.29 -3.63
CA VAL A 63 16.43 5.88 -3.39
C VAL A 63 16.97 5.76 -1.97
N ASP A 64 16.06 5.82 -0.99
CA ASP A 64 16.37 5.65 0.44
C ASP A 64 16.65 4.16 0.76
N ALA A 65 17.26 3.89 1.93
CA ALA A 65 17.58 2.56 2.46
C ALA A 65 16.36 1.62 2.57
N ARG A 66 15.14 2.16 2.40
CA ARG A 66 13.87 1.43 2.41
C ARG A 66 13.75 0.45 1.25
N VAL A 67 14.25 0.80 0.06
CA VAL A 67 14.17 -0.06 -1.14
C VAL A 67 14.95 -1.37 -0.97
N PRO A 68 16.27 -1.35 -0.64
CA PRO A 68 17.01 -2.58 -0.41
C PRO A 68 16.51 -3.37 0.82
N ALA A 69 16.03 -2.70 1.87
CA ALA A 69 15.43 -3.36 3.02
C ALA A 69 14.15 -4.14 2.63
N LEU A 70 13.29 -3.57 1.78
CA LEU A 70 12.10 -4.24 1.26
C LEU A 70 12.44 -5.42 0.34
N LEU A 71 13.47 -5.30 -0.48
CA LEU A 71 13.92 -6.41 -1.34
C LEU A 71 14.38 -7.60 -0.49
N ILE A 72 15.12 -7.36 0.59
CA ILE A 72 15.57 -8.41 1.51
C ILE A 72 14.38 -9.02 2.27
N ALA A 73 13.45 -8.19 2.74
CA ALA A 73 12.23 -8.67 3.39
C ALA A 73 11.43 -9.59 2.44
N GLY A 74 11.24 -9.18 1.19
CA GLY A 74 10.56 -9.98 0.17
C GLY A 74 11.29 -11.30 -0.12
N GLY A 75 12.62 -11.28 -0.21
CA GLY A 75 13.43 -12.48 -0.39
C GLY A 75 13.33 -13.48 0.76
N LEU A 76 13.42 -13.00 2.01
CA LEU A 76 13.28 -13.83 3.22
C LEU A 76 11.86 -14.42 3.34
N LEU A 77 10.85 -13.64 2.97
CA LEU A 77 9.46 -14.10 2.96
C LEU A 77 9.26 -15.20 1.90
N TRP A 78 9.90 -15.08 0.74
CA TRP A 78 9.86 -16.10 -0.31
C TRP A 78 10.53 -17.40 0.14
N LEU A 79 11.60 -17.30 0.93
CA LEU A 79 12.26 -18.42 1.63
C LEU A 79 11.44 -18.99 2.80
N ARG A 80 10.20 -18.52 3.00
CA ARG A 80 9.26 -18.95 4.06
C ARG A 80 9.83 -18.83 5.47
N GLN A 81 10.68 -17.83 5.71
CA GLN A 81 11.22 -17.55 7.04
C GLN A 81 10.14 -17.02 7.99
N SER A 82 10.37 -17.16 9.31
CA SER A 82 9.44 -16.63 10.32
C SER A 82 9.33 -15.10 10.19
N PHE A 83 8.12 -14.56 10.40
CA PHE A 83 7.86 -13.13 10.25
C PHE A 83 8.81 -12.26 11.08
N LEU A 84 9.13 -12.71 12.31
CA LEU A 84 10.06 -11.99 13.18
C LEU A 84 11.47 -11.89 12.56
N VAL A 85 11.96 -12.97 11.94
CA VAL A 85 13.26 -12.99 11.26
C VAL A 85 13.27 -12.04 10.06
N VAL A 86 12.18 -12.02 9.28
CA VAL A 86 12.02 -11.13 8.12
C VAL A 86 12.09 -9.66 8.55
N VAL A 87 11.32 -9.28 9.56
CA VAL A 87 11.26 -7.90 10.07
C VAL A 87 12.59 -7.49 10.69
N ALA A 88 13.20 -8.35 11.51
CA ALA A 88 14.48 -8.06 12.15
C ALA A 88 15.61 -7.87 11.12
N ALA A 89 15.69 -8.73 10.12
CA ALA A 89 16.68 -8.62 9.06
C ALA A 89 16.51 -7.34 8.22
N ALA A 90 15.27 -7.02 7.82
CA ALA A 90 14.98 -5.80 7.07
C ALA A 90 15.32 -4.54 7.88
N ALA A 91 14.98 -4.52 9.17
CA ALA A 91 15.32 -3.42 10.08
C ALA A 91 16.84 -3.26 10.25
N LEU A 92 17.57 -4.38 10.40
CA LEU A 92 19.03 -4.36 10.48
C LEU A 92 19.67 -3.81 9.21
N VAL A 93 19.18 -4.23 8.04
CA VAL A 93 19.69 -3.70 6.75
C VAL A 93 19.44 -2.21 6.65
N ALA A 94 18.21 -1.76 6.94
CA ALA A 94 17.88 -0.34 6.92
C ALA A 94 18.77 0.46 7.88
N ALA A 95 18.98 -0.05 9.11
CA ALA A 95 19.82 0.59 10.11
C ALA A 95 21.29 0.67 9.67
N LEU A 96 21.85 -0.41 9.13
CA LEU A 96 23.24 -0.45 8.65
C LEU A 96 23.46 0.49 7.46
N LEU A 97 22.53 0.51 6.49
CA LEU A 97 22.62 1.42 5.34
C LEU A 97 22.55 2.89 5.76
N ARG A 98 21.73 3.20 6.77
CA ARG A 98 21.62 4.56 7.33
C ARG A 98 22.86 4.95 8.14
N LEU A 99 23.45 4.01 8.89
CA LEU A 99 24.69 4.21 9.65
C LEU A 99 25.90 4.45 8.75
N LEU A 100 25.94 3.80 7.58
CA LEU A 100 27.02 3.96 6.60
C LEU A 100 26.90 5.25 5.76
N GLY A 101 25.86 6.06 5.96
CA GLY A 101 25.69 7.36 5.29
C GLY A 101 25.44 7.26 3.78
N LEU A 102 25.12 6.06 3.26
CA LEU A 102 24.84 5.80 1.85
C LEU A 102 23.40 6.16 1.43
N ALA A 103 22.53 6.46 2.40
CA ALA A 103 21.14 6.88 2.18
C ALA A 103 20.72 7.84 3.30
N ALA A 104 20.46 9.10 2.93
CA ALA A 104 19.88 10.14 3.77
C ALA A 104 18.57 10.62 3.13
#